data_AF-A0A0M7B7N7-F1
#
_entry.id   AF-A0A0M7B7N7-F1
#
_cell.length_a   1.000
_cell.length_b   1.000
_cell.length_c   1.000
_cell.angle_alpha   90.00
_cell.angle_beta   90.00
_cell.angle_gamma   90.00
#
_symmetry.space_group_name_H-M   'P 1'
#
loop_
_entity.id
_entity.type
_entity.pdbx_description
1 polymer ?
#
loop_
_entity_poly.entity_id
_entity_poly.type
_entity_poly.pdbx_seq_one_letter_code
_entity_poly.pdbx_strand_id
1 'polypeptide(L)' 'FRYICLDNGIELENVNIGADWTTKYKPLMPFGQVPVIEDGGVKVAQSCAILRYLAKKAGLKE' A
#
# COMPACT_ATOMS: atom_id res chain seq x y z
N PHE A 1 6.94 2.24 -3.51
CA PHE A 1 5.96 3.14 -2.87
C PHE A 1 6.45 3.75 -1.55
N ARG A 2 7.46 3.19 -0.86
CA ARG A 2 8.01 3.83 0.35
C ARG A 2 8.66 5.19 0.08
N TYR A 3 9.53 5.27 -0.93
CA TYR A 3 10.22 6.52 -1.29
C TYR A 3 9.24 7.63 -1.70
N ILE A 4 8.28 7.36 -2.59
CA ILE A 4 7.27 8.34 -2.97
C ILE A 4 6.46 8.87 -1.76
N CYS A 5 6.21 8.05 -0.73
CA CYS A 5 5.58 8.54 0.48
C CYS A 5 6.50 9.48 1.27
N LEU A 6 7.76 9.06 1.50
CA LEU A 6 8.74 9.85 2.24
C LEU A 6 9.04 11.19 1.54
N ASP A 7 9.28 11.15 0.23
CA ASP A 7 9.68 12.32 -0.57
C ASP A 7 8.54 13.35 -0.71
N ASN A 8 7.28 12.93 -0.52
CA ASN A 8 6.10 13.79 -0.65
C ASN A 8 5.37 14.03 0.69
N GLY A 9 6.00 13.70 1.82
CA GLY A 9 5.43 13.93 3.15
C GLY A 9 4.14 13.15 3.43
N ILE A 10 3.92 12.03 2.75
CA ILE A 10 2.78 11.14 2.99
C ILE A 10 3.14 10.22 4.16
N GLU A 11 2.36 10.27 5.23
CA GLU A 11 2.51 9.34 6.36
C GLU A 11 2.34 7.89 5.90
N LEU A 12 3.30 7.05 6.28
CA LEU A 12 3.32 5.63 5.92
C LEU A 12 3.57 4.79 7.16
N GLU A 13 2.56 4.02 7.55
CA GLU A 13 2.73 2.95 8.52
C GLU A 13 3.25 1.68 7.82
N ASN A 14 4.41 1.18 8.24
CA ASN A 14 4.96 -0.08 7.72
C ASN A 14 4.54 -1.24 8.62
N VAL A 15 3.58 -2.04 8.16
CA VAL A 15 3.15 -3.25 8.88
C VAL A 15 3.97 -4.44 8.40
N ASN A 16 4.71 -5.07 9.32
CA ASN A 16 5.36 -6.36 9.07
C ASN A 16 4.37 -7.48 9.41
N ILE A 17 4.08 -8.32 8.41
CA ILE A 17 3.05 -9.37 8.48
C ILE A 17 3.63 -10.79 8.58
N GLY A 18 4.95 -10.95 8.73
CA GLY A 18 5.68 -12.20 8.50
C GLY A 18 5.12 -13.44 9.21
N ALA A 19 4.93 -13.38 10.53
CA ALA A 19 4.47 -14.53 11.32
C ALA A 19 2.97 -14.85 11.10
N ASP A 20 2.16 -13.81 10.95
CA ASP A 20 0.69 -13.92 10.84
C ASP A 20 0.21 -13.91 9.38
N TRP A 21 1.12 -14.06 8.41
CA TRP A 21 0.79 -13.93 6.99
C TRP A 21 -0.29 -14.92 6.58
N THR A 22 -0.07 -16.21 6.86
CA THR A 22 -0.95 -17.29 6.42
C THR A 22 -2.27 -17.32 7.18
N THR A 23 -2.26 -16.92 8.46
CA THR A 23 -3.40 -17.03 9.38
C THR A 23 -4.30 -15.80 9.37
N LYS A 24 -3.71 -14.60 9.46
CA LYS A 24 -4.44 -13.35 9.67
C LYS A 24 -4.50 -12.49 8.41
N TYR A 25 -3.37 -12.28 7.74
CA TYR A 25 -3.27 -11.23 6.73
C TYR A 25 -3.67 -11.67 5.32
N LYS A 26 -3.29 -12.88 4.89
CA LYS A 26 -3.57 -13.37 3.53
C LYS A 26 -5.06 -13.34 3.17
N PRO A 27 -6.01 -13.75 4.04
CA PRO A 27 -7.45 -13.66 3.74
C PRO A 27 -7.98 -12.21 3.65
N LEU A 28 -7.29 -11.25 4.27
CA LEU A 28 -7.69 -9.84 4.30
C LEU A 28 -7.19 -9.04 3.09
N MET A 29 -6.27 -9.62 2.30
CA MET A 29 -5.72 -9.00 1.10
C MET A 29 -6.65 -9.24 -0.09
N PRO A 30 -6.94 -8.22 -0.93
CA PRO A 30 -7.88 -8.36 -2.04
C PRO A 30 -7.60 -9.53 -2.99
N PHE A 31 -6.31 -9.84 -3.19
CA PHE A 31 -5.85 -10.93 -4.08
C PHE A 31 -5.01 -11.98 -3.34
N GLY A 32 -5.03 -12.00 -2.00
CA GLY A 32 -4.18 -12.90 -1.22
C GLY A 32 -2.67 -12.66 -1.43
N GLN A 33 -2.29 -11.47 -1.88
CA GLN A 33 -0.94 -11.06 -2.24
C GLN A 33 -0.61 -9.69 -1.61
N VAL A 34 0.69 -9.45 -1.46
CA VAL A 34 1.26 -8.15 -1.09
C VAL A 34 2.12 -7.61 -2.24
N PRO A 35 2.33 -6.29 -2.37
CA PRO A 35 1.94 -5.22 -1.44
C PRO A 35 0.47 -4.78 -1.55
N VAL A 36 -0.05 -4.25 -0.44
CA VAL A 36 -1.35 -3.59 -0.29
C VAL A 36 -1.17 -2.37 0.61
N ILE A 37 -1.81 -1.25 0.27
CA ILE A 37 -1.96 -0.08 1.17
C ILE A 37 -3.42 0.10 1.54
N GLU A 38 -3.66 0.73 2.68
CA GLU A 38 -4.98 1.15 3.13
C GLU A 38 -4.98 2.66 3.35
N ASP A 39 -5.92 3.37 2.73
CA ASP A 39 -6.06 4.83 2.80
C ASP A 39 -7.53 5.16 3.10
N GLY A 40 -7.82 5.59 4.33
CA GLY A 40 -9.19 5.95 4.75
C GLY A 40 -10.23 4.84 4.56
N GLY A 41 -9.83 3.57 4.67
CA GLY A 41 -10.69 2.39 4.44
C GLY A 41 -10.70 1.88 2.99
N VAL A 42 -10.02 2.54 2.06
CA VAL A 42 -9.82 2.05 0.69
C VAL A 42 -8.55 1.19 0.63
N LYS A 43 -8.69 -0.06 0.20
CA LYS A 43 -7.56 -0.97 -0.02
C LYS A 43 -7.11 -0.93 -1.48
N VAL A 44 -5.84 -0.60 -1.70
CA VAL A 44 -5.22 -0.62 -3.04
C VAL A 44 -4.17 -1.72 -3.07
N ALA A 45 -4.39 -2.72 -3.93
CA ALA A 45 -3.46 -3.82 -4.19
C ALA A 45 -2.73 -3.61 -5.52
N GLN A 46 -1.69 -4.43 -5.78
CA GLN A 46 -0.79 -4.37 -6.95
C GLN A 46 0.19 -3.19 -6.91
N SER A 47 1.49 -3.49 -7.02
CA SER A 47 2.58 -2.50 -6.86
C SER A 47 2.45 -1.29 -7.78
N CYS A 48 2.15 -1.51 -9.07
CA CYS A 48 1.98 -0.41 -10.04
C CYS A 48 0.72 0.42 -9.79
N ALA A 49 -0.37 -0.20 -9.34
CA ALA A 49 -1.59 0.53 -9.01
C ALA A 49 -1.40 1.39 -7.76
N ILE A 50 -0.73 0.86 -6.73
CA ILE A 50 -0.33 1.60 -5.54
C ILE A 50 0.54 2.81 -5.91
N LEU A 51 1.55 2.63 -6.77
CA LEU A 51 2.41 3.72 -7.21
C LEU A 51 1.63 4.81 -7.95
N ARG A 52 0.77 4.44 -8.91
CA ARG A 52 -0.08 5.42 -9.62
C ARG A 52 -1.04 6.14 -8.69
N TYR A 53 -1.64 5.43 -7.74
CA TYR A 53 -2.53 6.00 -6.74
C TYR A 53 -1.80 7.06 -5.90
N LEU A 54 -0.63 6.71 -5.37
CA LEU A 54 0.18 7.62 -4.55
C LEU A 54 0.74 8.79 -5.35
N ALA A 55 1.14 8.57 -6.60
CA ALA A 55 1.58 9.66 -7.49
C ALA A 55 0.47 10.68 -7.70
N LYS A 56 -0.77 10.22 -7.98
CA LYS A 56 -1.94 11.10 -8.08
C LYS A 56 -2.22 11.85 -6.79
N LYS A 57 -2.12 11.18 -5.63
CA LYS A 57 -2.31 11.80 -4.30
C LYS A 57 -1.22 12.84 -3.99
N ALA A 58 0.00 12.60 -4.43
CA ALA A 58 1.14 13.51 -4.29
C ALA A 58 1.15 14.66 -5.33
N GLY A 59 0.19 14.71 -6.25
CA GLY A 59 0.19 15.71 -7.34
C GLY A 59 1.27 15.48 -8.40
N LEU A 60 1.93 14.32 -8.40
CA LEU A 60 2.87 13.88 -9.42
C LEU A 60 2.05 13.42 -10.63
N LYS A 61 1.92 14.31 -11.63
CA LYS A 61 1.18 14.02 -12.86
C LYS A 61 1.86 12.91 -13.66
N GLU A 62 1.02 12.15 -14.37
CA GLU A 62 1.43 11.11 -15.33
C GLU A 62 2.32 11.67 -16.45
#